data_AF-A0AAD8CIG1-F1
#
_entry.id   AF-A0AAD8CIG1-F1
#
_cell.length_a   1.000
_cell.length_b   1.000
_cell.length_c   1.000
_cell.angle_alpha   90.00
_cell.angle_beta   90.00
_cell.angle_gamma   90.00
#
_symmetry.space_group_name_H-M   'P 1'
#
loop_
_entity.id
_entity.type
_entity.pdbx_description
1 polymer ?
#
loop_
_entity_poly.entity_id
_entity_poly.type
_entity_poly.pdbx_seq_one_letter_code
_entity_poly.pdbx_strand_id
1 'polypeptide(L)'
;MILSLLSLDPVFKSALSVVQQHVCTYKDLRFVTVTLPDCPPGVDPHFTFPLALSCECSLCRMESSDCTIQSVGPSDCMSGELAIQNY
;
A
#
# COMPACT_ATOMS: atom_id res chain seq x y z
N MET A 1 13.25 -4.66 -4.00
CA MET A 1 12.83 -6.03 -4.38
C MET A 1 11.80 -5.89 -5.49
N ILE A 2 12.27 -5.83 -6.74
CA ILE A 2 11.41 -5.66 -7.92
C ILE A 2 10.89 -7.06 -8.25
N LEU A 3 9.78 -7.47 -7.62
CA LEU A 3 9.00 -8.57 -8.16
C LEU A 3 8.39 -8.04 -9.45
N SER A 4 8.98 -8.42 -10.59
CA SER A 4 8.40 -8.18 -11.90
C SER A 4 7.06 -8.90 -11.96
N LEU A 5 5.99 -8.14 -11.76
CA LEU A 5 4.63 -8.60 -12.01
C LEU A 5 4.53 -8.98 -13.49
N LEU A 6 4.17 -10.22 -13.77
CA LEU A 6 3.88 -10.67 -15.13
C LEU A 6 2.55 -10.07 -15.57
N SER A 7 2.59 -8.93 -16.24
CA SER A 7 1.45 -8.39 -16.97
C SER A 7 1.30 -9.12 -18.30
N LEU A 8 0.17 -9.77 -18.51
CA LEU A 8 -0.19 -10.40 -19.79
C LEU A 8 -0.99 -9.41 -20.63
N ASP A 9 -0.42 -9.00 -21.75
CA ASP A 9 -1.12 -8.22 -22.76
C ASP A 9 -1.76 -9.17 -23.79
N PRO A 10 -3.10 -9.23 -23.89
CA PRO A 10 -3.75 -10.11 -24.85
C PRO A 10 -3.49 -9.65 -26.29
N VAL A 11 -3.15 -10.59 -27.16
CA VAL A 11 -2.91 -10.34 -28.59
C VAL A 11 -4.18 -9.87 -29.29
N PHE A 12 -5.33 -10.45 -28.95
CA PHE A 12 -6.63 -10.06 -29.49
C PHE A 12 -7.30 -9.03 -28.57
N LYS A 13 -7.37 -7.78 -29.03
CA LYS A 13 -8.02 -6.67 -28.33
C LYS A 13 -9.46 -6.57 -28.81
N SER A 14 -10.43 -6.91 -27.96
CA SER A 14 -11.86 -6.73 -28.26
C SER A 14 -12.61 -6.24 -27.03
N ALA A 15 -13.81 -5.67 -27.21
CA ALA A 15 -14.63 -5.25 -26.07
C ALA A 15 -15.09 -6.43 -25.19
N LEU A 16 -15.00 -7.67 -25.69
CA LEU A 16 -15.34 -8.89 -24.96
C LEU A 16 -14.14 -9.53 -24.27
N SER A 17 -12.91 -9.06 -24.51
CA SER A 17 -11.72 -9.62 -23.85
C SER A 17 -11.65 -9.14 -22.41
N VAL A 18 -11.58 -10.08 -21.47
CA VAL A 18 -11.36 -9.78 -20.06
C VAL A 18 -9.87 -9.52 -19.85
N VAL A 19 -9.51 -8.26 -19.61
CA VAL A 19 -8.13 -7.88 -19.27
C VAL A 19 -8.05 -7.74 -17.75
N GLN A 20 -7.19 -8.54 -17.13
CA GLN A 20 -6.93 -8.50 -15.69
C GLN A 20 -5.46 -8.19 -15.47
N GLN A 21 -5.20 -7.00 -14.94
CA GLN A 21 -3.85 -6.59 -14.55
C GLN A 21 -3.68 -6.86 -13.06
N HIS A 22 -2.71 -7.71 -12.74
CA HIS A 22 -2.38 -8.06 -11.37
C HIS A 22 -1.28 -7.14 -10.83
N VAL A 23 -1.39 -6.78 -9.57
CA VAL A 23 -0.41 -5.99 -8.82
C VAL A 23 0.08 -6.77 -7.59
N CYS A 24 1.22 -6.38 -7.05
CA CYS A 24 1.68 -6.89 -5.77
C CYS A 24 0.91 -6.14 -4.69
N THR A 25 0.09 -6.85 -3.92
CA THR A 25 -0.77 -6.26 -2.89
C THR A 25 -0.76 -7.09 -1.61
N TYR A 26 -1.38 -6.57 -0.56
CA TYR A 26 -1.48 -7.24 0.73
C TYR A 26 -2.33 -8.51 0.59
N LYS A 27 -1.77 -9.64 1.01
CA LYS A 27 -2.53 -10.88 1.18
C LYS A 27 -3.01 -11.00 2.61
N ASP A 28 -2.07 -11.04 3.54
CA ASP A 28 -2.33 -11.04 4.98
C ASP A 28 -1.72 -9.78 5.60
N LEU A 29 -2.48 -9.10 6.46
CA LEU A 29 -2.06 -7.89 7.16
C LEU A 29 -2.55 -7.89 8.61
N ARG A 30 -1.89 -7.09 9.45
CA ARG A 30 -2.37 -6.75 10.79
C ARG A 30 -2.33 -5.24 11.00
N PHE A 31 -3.23 -4.72 11.83
CA PHE A 31 -3.16 -3.33 12.25
C PHE A 31 -2.27 -3.19 13.47
N VAL A 32 -1.36 -2.22 13.42
CA VAL A 32 -0.45 -1.89 14.52
C VAL A 32 -0.73 -0.46 14.94
N THR A 33 -0.82 -0.25 16.25
CA THR A 33 -1.02 1.07 16.83
C THR A 33 0.28 1.51 17.52
N VAL A 34 0.68 2.75 17.27
CA VAL A 34 1.82 3.42 17.91
C VAL A 34 1.36 4.69 18.59
N THR A 35 2.05 5.11 19.63
CA THR A 35 1.81 6.40 20.30
C THR A 35 2.79 7.42 19.75
N LEU A 36 2.27 8.47 19.11
CA LEU A 36 3.07 9.57 18.59
C LEU A 36 3.59 10.44 19.76
N PRO A 37 4.86 10.85 19.74
CA PRO A 37 5.38 11.79 20.72
C PRO A 37 4.84 13.22 20.48
N ASP A 38 4.89 14.05 21.51
CA ASP A 38 4.67 15.50 21.44
C ASP A 38 3.30 15.96 20.91
N CYS A 39 2.26 15.13 21.03
CA CYS A 39 0.89 15.56 20.73
C CYS A 39 0.37 16.59 21.77
N PRO A 40 -0.38 17.62 21.33
CA PRO A 40 -0.99 18.59 22.24
C PRO A 40 -1.98 17.97 23.24
N PRO A 41 -2.20 18.59 24.42
CA PRO A 41 -3.21 18.14 25.37
C PRO A 41 -4.62 18.08 24.75
N GLY A 42 -5.32 16.96 24.95
CA GLY A 42 -6.67 16.75 24.42
C GLY A 42 -6.72 16.16 23.00
N VAL A 43 -5.56 15.90 22.37
CA VAL A 43 -5.46 15.14 21.11
C VAL A 43 -5.21 13.67 21.42
N ASP A 44 -5.80 12.77 20.64
CA ASP A 44 -5.49 11.34 20.72
C ASP A 44 -4.13 11.06 20.03
N PRO A 45 -3.09 10.62 20.76
CA PRO A 45 -1.77 10.38 20.19
C PRO A 45 -1.64 9.02 19.47
N HIS A 46 -2.69 8.21 19.41
CA HIS A 46 -2.61 6.85 18.86
C HIS A 46 -2.78 6.86 17.33
N PHE A 47 -1.78 6.37 16.61
CA PHE A 47 -1.83 6.19 15.16
C PHE A 47 -1.83 4.71 14.80
N THR A 48 -2.76 4.28 13.94
CA THR A 48 -2.91 2.88 13.54
C THR A 48 -2.68 2.71 12.04
N PHE A 49 -1.81 1.78 11.65
CA PHE A 49 -1.47 1.53 10.24
C PHE A 49 -1.42 0.03 9.91
N PRO A 50 -1.62 -0.35 8.63
CA PRO A 50 -1.52 -1.74 8.19
C PRO A 50 -0.06 -2.18 8.06
N LEU A 51 0.28 -3.30 8.67
CA LEU A 51 1.55 -4.00 8.51
C LEU A 51 1.34 -5.28 7.70
N ALA A 52 1.96 -5.35 6.52
CA ALA A 52 1.91 -6.53 5.67
C ALA A 52 2.62 -7.72 6.33
N LEU A 53 1.92 -8.84 6.46
CA LEU A 53 2.47 -10.12 6.89
C LEU A 53 2.87 -10.98 5.68
N SER A 54 2.15 -10.86 4.58
CA SER A 54 2.43 -11.52 3.31
C SER A 54 1.89 -10.71 2.13
N CYS A 55 2.44 -10.97 0.93
CA CYS A 55 2.02 -10.32 -0.31
C CYS A 55 1.52 -11.34 -1.33
N GLU A 56 0.64 -10.92 -2.23
CA GLU A 56 0.18 -11.71 -3.37
C GLU A 56 0.13 -10.90 -4.66
N CYS A 57 0.09 -11.61 -5.79
CA CYS A 57 -0.14 -11.03 -7.12
C CYS A 57 -1.61 -11.19 -7.51
N SER A 58 -2.46 -10.23 -7.15
CA SER A 58 -3.90 -10.24 -7.43
C SER A 58 -4.35 -8.95 -8.09
N LEU A 59 -5.64 -8.85 -8.43
CA LEU A 59 -6.23 -7.55 -8.77
C LEU A 59 -6.01 -6.55 -7.64
N CYS A 60 -5.82 -5.29 -7.99
CA CYS A 60 -5.73 -4.21 -7.02
C CYS A 60 -7.09 -4.04 -6.31
N ARG A 61 -7.07 -4.11 -4.97
CA ARG A 61 -8.28 -4.00 -4.14
C ARG A 61 -8.61 -2.54 -3.87
N MET A 62 -9.48 -1.95 -4.69
CA MET A 62 -9.91 -0.55 -4.58
C MET A 62 -10.66 -0.22 -3.28
N GLU A 63 -11.17 -1.24 -2.57
CA GLU A 63 -11.81 -1.07 -1.26
C GLU A 63 -10.84 -0.65 -0.14
N SER A 64 -9.56 -0.99 -0.30
CA SER A 64 -8.54 -0.82 0.75
C SER A 64 -7.24 -0.16 0.27
N SER A 65 -7.12 0.13 -1.03
CA SER A 65 -5.86 0.60 -1.62
C SER A 65 -6.11 1.50 -2.82
N ASP A 66 -5.31 2.56 -2.93
CA ASP A 66 -5.33 3.47 -4.07
C ASP A 66 -4.54 2.87 -5.24
N CYS A 67 -5.26 2.47 -6.30
CA CYS A 67 -4.68 1.84 -7.49
C CYS A 67 -4.10 2.91 -8.44
N THR A 68 -2.92 3.43 -8.12
CA THR A 68 -2.21 4.46 -8.90
C THR A 68 -0.91 3.93 -9.53
N ILE A 69 -0.38 4.64 -10.52
CA ILE A 69 0.94 4.40 -11.11
C ILE A 69 2.05 4.92 -10.19
N GLN A 70 1.82 6.07 -9.55
CA GLN A 70 2.78 6.70 -8.64
C GLN A 70 2.04 7.40 -7.50
N SER A 71 2.56 7.25 -6.29
CA SER A 71 2.08 7.93 -5.08
C SER A 71 3.24 8.66 -4.41
N VAL A 72 2.93 9.47 -3.39
CA VAL A 72 3.90 9.87 -2.37
C VAL A 72 4.42 8.60 -1.68
N GLY A 73 5.74 8.50 -1.53
CA GLY A 73 6.39 7.31 -0.98
C GLY A 73 6.03 7.08 0.50
N PRO A 74 6.23 5.85 1.03
CA PRO A 74 5.86 5.53 2.42
C PRO A 74 6.67 6.29 3.48
N SER A 75 7.79 6.90 3.11
CA SER A 75 8.64 7.71 3.99
C SER A 75 8.41 9.23 3.84
N ASP A 76 7.46 9.64 2.99
CA ASP A 76 7.16 11.05 2.78
C ASP A 76 6.47 11.64 4.02
N CYS A 77 6.93 12.81 4.45
CA CYS A 77 6.35 13.53 5.58
C CYS A 77 6.46 15.05 5.36
N MET A 78 5.33 15.74 5.52
CA MET A 78 5.18 17.15 5.15
C MET A 78 6.09 18.12 5.93
N SER A 79 6.56 17.73 7.11
CA SER A 79 7.40 18.57 7.99
C SER A 79 8.86 18.12 8.10
N GLY A 80 9.31 17.18 7.25
CA GLY A 80 10.65 16.59 7.24
C GLY A 80 10.63 15.06 7.23
N GLU A 81 11.70 14.40 6.79
CA GLU A 81 11.75 12.94 6.63
C GLU A 81 11.64 12.22 8.00
N LEU A 82 10.57 11.42 8.17
CA LEU A 82 10.45 10.55 9.34
C LEU A 82 11.51 9.45 9.20
N ALA A 83 12.52 9.49 10.07
CA ALA A 83 13.35 8.33 10.32
C ALA A 83 12.43 7.26 10.93
N ILE A 84 11.96 6.33 10.10
CA ILE A 84 11.26 5.13 10.54
C ILE A 84 12.28 4.36 11.41
N GLN A 85 12.28 4.62 12.71
CA GLN A 85 13.14 3.88 13.63
C GLN A 85 12.53 2.49 13.77
N ASN A 86 13.10 1.56 13.00
CA ASN A 86 13.08 0.11 13.14
C ASN A 86 12.01 -0.43 14.09
N TYR A 87 10.89 -0.84 13.52
CA TYR A 87 10.09 -1.95 14.04
C TYR A 87 10.57 -3.26 13.41
#